data_AF-A0A1I8AHP5-F1
#
_entry.id   AF-A0A1I8AHP5-F1
#
_cell.length_a   1.000
_cell.length_b   1.000
_cell.length_c   1.000
_cell.angle_alpha   90.00
_cell.angle_beta   90.00
_cell.angle_gamma   90.00
#
_symmetry.space_group_name_H-M   'P 1'
#
loop_
_entity.id
_entity.type
_entity.pdbx_description
1 polymer ?
#
loop_
_entity_poly.entity_id
_entity_poly.type
_entity_poly.pdbx_seq_one_letter_code
_entity_poly.pdbx_strand_id
1 'polypeptide(L)'
;DPLVHDIRFVEDNWESPTLGAWGLGWEVWLNGMEVTQFTYFQQAGGIECYPVTGEITYGLERLAMYLQGVDSVYDLVWADGPFGKVTYGDVFHQNEVEQSTYNFEHANVDKLFELFDFYESEAKRLIELDQPLPLPSYEMVLKASHTFNLLDARRAISVTARQQYILRVRTLARAVAQAYLLARAKLGFPMATPDLHFLVELGTEELPPKALNTLAEAFLAGIDKGLQAAGLSFESKTVYAAPRRLA
;
A
#
# COMPACT_ATOMS: atom_id res chain seq x y z
N ASP A 1 16.63 17.92 10.65
CA ASP A 1 17.33 17.34 11.83
C ASP A 1 16.25 17.01 12.85
N PRO A 2 16.10 15.73 13.28
CA PRO A 2 15.03 15.36 14.22
C PRO A 2 15.14 16.06 15.58
N LEU A 3 16.32 16.60 15.93
CA LEU A 3 16.51 17.33 17.19
C LEU A 3 15.91 18.75 17.19
N VAL A 4 15.52 19.27 16.02
CA VAL A 4 14.92 20.60 15.88
C VAL A 4 13.47 20.56 15.40
N HIS A 5 12.85 19.37 15.36
CA HIS A 5 11.46 19.19 14.94
C HIS A 5 10.68 18.46 16.03
N ASP A 6 9.42 18.85 16.22
CA ASP A 6 8.49 18.16 17.12
C ASP A 6 7.97 16.89 16.42
N ILE A 7 8.61 15.76 16.70
CA ILE A 7 8.23 14.45 16.17
C ILE A 7 7.52 13.66 17.26
N ARG A 8 6.28 13.27 17.01
CA ARG A 8 5.46 12.52 17.95
C ARG A 8 4.99 11.22 17.33
N PHE A 9 5.10 10.14 18.11
CA PHE A 9 4.50 8.85 17.81
C PHE A 9 3.20 8.76 18.59
N VAL A 10 2.08 8.87 17.90
CA VAL A 10 0.74 8.80 18.47
C VAL A 10 0.21 7.40 18.20
N GLU A 11 -0.15 6.66 19.25
CA GLU A 11 -0.66 5.29 19.11
C GLU A 11 -1.98 5.30 18.32
N ASP A 12 -2.01 4.54 17.23
CA ASP A 12 -3.20 4.34 16.41
C ASP A 12 -3.16 2.95 15.76
N ASN A 13 -4.24 2.19 15.94
CA ASN A 13 -4.35 0.84 15.39
C ASN A 13 -4.94 0.92 13.99
N TRP A 14 -4.28 0.27 13.04
CA TRP A 14 -4.72 0.26 11.66
C TRP A 14 -5.66 -0.93 11.40
N GLU A 15 -6.79 -0.66 10.75
CA GLU A 15 -7.70 -1.69 10.24
C GLU A 15 -8.12 -1.38 8.80
N SER A 16 -8.08 -2.40 7.95
CA SER A 16 -8.75 -2.39 6.64
C SER A 16 -9.81 -3.48 6.61
N PRO A 17 -11.08 -3.10 6.87
CA PRO A 17 -12.19 -4.05 6.91
C PRO A 17 -12.36 -4.82 5.59
N THR A 18 -12.13 -4.18 4.43
CA THR A 18 -12.25 -4.79 3.11
C THR A 18 -11.15 -5.81 2.82
N LEU A 19 -9.96 -5.65 3.41
CA LEU A 19 -8.86 -6.61 3.25
C LEU A 19 -8.86 -7.67 4.37
N GLY A 20 -9.68 -7.49 5.41
CA GLY A 20 -9.61 -8.32 6.61
C GLY A 20 -8.21 -8.28 7.24
N ALA A 21 -7.58 -7.12 7.17
CA ALA A 21 -6.23 -6.88 7.65
C ALA A 21 -6.28 -5.88 8.82
N TRP A 22 -5.44 -6.11 9.82
CA TRP A 22 -5.30 -5.19 10.95
C TRP A 22 -3.92 -5.33 11.61
N GLY A 23 -3.50 -4.26 12.28
CA GLY A 23 -2.22 -4.21 12.97
C GLY A 23 -2.18 -3.16 14.06
N LEU A 24 -1.19 -3.30 14.94
CA LEU A 24 -0.88 -2.29 15.97
C LEU A 24 0.06 -1.25 15.39
N GLY A 25 -0.02 0.01 15.79
CA GLY A 25 0.72 1.03 15.07
C GLY A 25 0.86 2.38 15.76
N TRP A 26 1.50 3.26 14.99
CA TRP A 26 1.65 4.67 15.34
C TRP A 26 1.47 5.54 14.11
N GLU A 27 0.68 6.60 14.27
CA GLU A 27 0.80 7.77 13.41
C GLU A 27 2.02 8.59 13.85
N VAL A 28 2.85 8.98 12.88
CA VAL A 28 4.00 9.85 13.12
C VAL A 28 3.64 11.27 12.68
N TRP A 29 3.59 12.16 13.67
CA TRP A 29 3.29 13.57 13.49
C TRP A 29 4.58 14.39 13.52
N LEU A 30 4.78 15.20 12.48
CA LEU A 30 5.89 16.13 12.35
C LEU A 30 5.34 17.56 12.38
N ASN A 31 5.64 18.30 13.45
CA ASN A 31 5.19 19.68 13.66
C ASN A 31 3.69 19.90 13.43
N GLY A 32 2.86 18.96 13.89
CA GLY A 32 1.41 19.06 13.79
C GLY A 32 0.80 18.54 12.49
N MET A 33 1.58 17.90 11.62
CA MET A 33 1.10 17.21 10.42
C MET A 33 1.50 15.73 10.46
N GLU A 34 0.55 14.83 10.27
CA GLU A 34 0.80 13.39 10.14
C GLU A 34 1.56 13.13 8.83
N VAL A 35 2.73 12.49 8.89
CA VAL A 35 3.62 12.30 7.72
C VAL A 35 3.98 10.84 7.47
N THR A 36 3.75 9.94 8.42
CA THR A 36 4.09 8.52 8.29
C THR A 36 3.18 7.66 9.17
N GLN A 37 2.81 6.48 8.69
CA GLN A 37 2.14 5.44 9.49
C GLN A 37 3.09 4.27 9.71
N PHE A 38 3.18 3.79 10.95
CA PHE A 38 3.76 2.49 11.29
C PHE A 38 2.64 1.50 11.58
N THR A 39 2.71 0.31 10.99
CA THR A 39 1.74 -0.76 11.23
C THR A 39 2.46 -2.10 11.39
N TYR A 40 2.18 -2.81 12.48
CA TYR A 40 2.63 -4.17 12.75
C TYR A 40 1.45 -5.12 12.53
N PHE A 41 1.35 -5.64 11.31
CA PHE A 41 0.25 -6.51 10.88
C PHE A 41 0.18 -7.76 11.74
N GLN A 42 -0.97 -7.92 12.40
CA GLN A 42 -1.32 -9.14 13.12
C GLN A 42 -2.07 -10.10 12.21
N GLN A 43 -2.89 -9.55 11.30
CA GLN A 43 -3.58 -10.33 10.28
C GLN A 43 -3.60 -9.63 8.92
N ALA A 44 -3.60 -10.43 7.85
CA ALA A 44 -3.85 -10.00 6.47
C ALA A 44 -4.74 -11.04 5.77
N GLY A 45 -5.82 -10.61 5.11
CA GLY A 45 -6.76 -11.55 4.50
C GLY A 45 -7.40 -12.50 5.52
N GLY A 46 -7.49 -12.10 6.80
CA GLY A 46 -7.96 -12.94 7.89
C GLY A 46 -7.04 -14.08 8.29
N ILE A 47 -5.79 -14.07 7.82
CA ILE A 47 -4.74 -15.03 8.17
C ILE A 47 -3.77 -14.34 9.12
N GLU A 48 -3.33 -15.03 10.17
CA GLU A 48 -2.33 -14.50 11.10
C GLU A 48 -0.97 -14.33 10.40
N CYS A 49 -0.36 -13.16 10.61
CA CYS A 49 0.98 -12.88 10.09
C CYS A 49 2.02 -13.49 11.03
N TYR A 50 2.78 -14.46 10.53
CA TYR A 50 3.91 -15.04 11.24
C TYR A 50 5.14 -15.14 10.32
N PRO A 51 6.23 -14.38 10.58
CA PRO A 51 6.34 -13.37 11.64
C PRO A 51 5.39 -12.18 11.44
N VAL A 52 5.22 -11.37 12.48
CA VAL A 52 4.51 -10.09 12.39
C VAL A 52 5.20 -9.21 11.35
N THR A 53 4.44 -8.71 10.37
CA THR A 53 4.97 -7.87 9.29
C THR A 53 4.87 -6.40 9.68
N GLY A 54 5.99 -5.69 9.66
CA GLY A 54 6.03 -4.24 9.84
C GLY A 54 5.87 -3.51 8.50
N GLU A 55 4.99 -2.52 8.45
CA GLU A 55 4.82 -1.59 7.35
C GLU A 55 5.14 -0.17 7.82
N ILE A 56 5.83 0.59 6.98
CA ILE A 56 6.08 2.01 7.16
C ILE A 56 5.60 2.71 5.89
N THR A 57 4.58 3.55 6.03
CA THR A 57 3.94 4.24 4.91
C THR A 57 4.20 5.73 5.01
N TYR A 58 4.93 6.30 4.05
CA TYR A 58 5.28 7.71 4.03
C TYR A 58 4.28 8.54 3.22
N GLY A 59 3.79 9.63 3.78
CA GLY A 59 3.08 10.68 3.04
C GLY A 59 4.07 11.57 2.30
N LEU A 60 4.49 11.16 1.09
CA LEU A 60 5.55 11.82 0.33
C LEU A 60 5.29 13.30 0.08
N GLU A 61 4.06 13.66 -0.30
CA GLU A 61 3.65 15.05 -0.53
C GLU A 61 3.80 15.89 0.74
N ARG A 62 3.31 15.40 1.88
CA ARG A 62 3.39 16.11 3.17
C ARG A 62 4.85 16.30 3.62
N LEU A 63 5.68 15.27 3.46
CA LEU A 63 7.12 15.35 3.74
C LEU A 63 7.82 16.35 2.82
N ALA A 64 7.52 16.32 1.53
CA ALA A 64 8.08 17.25 0.56
C ALA A 64 7.66 18.69 0.85
N MET A 65 6.40 18.92 1.27
CA MET A 65 5.89 20.25 1.60
C MET A 65 6.68 20.86 2.74
N TYR A 66 6.92 20.04 3.77
CA TYR A 66 7.74 20.44 4.90
C TYR A 66 9.20 20.73 4.51
N LEU A 67 9.81 19.87 3.69
CA LEU A 67 11.20 20.05 3.24
C LEU A 67 11.39 21.27 2.34
N GLN A 68 10.40 21.58 1.50
CA GLN A 68 10.43 22.71 0.57
C GLN A 68 9.87 24.00 1.18
N GLY A 69 9.25 23.93 2.36
CA GLY A 69 8.67 25.08 3.07
C GLY A 69 7.48 25.69 2.34
N VAL A 70 6.60 24.85 1.76
CA VAL A 70 5.39 25.29 1.06
C VAL A 70 4.13 24.81 1.79
N ASP A 71 3.08 25.65 1.77
CA ASP A 71 1.83 25.39 2.48
C ASP A 71 0.79 24.62 1.65
N SER A 72 0.99 24.53 0.34
CA SER A 72 0.11 23.82 -0.61
C SER A 72 0.88 22.73 -1.34
N VAL A 73 0.25 21.57 -1.51
CA VAL A 73 0.80 20.48 -2.32
C VAL A 73 1.05 20.91 -3.76
N TYR A 74 0.23 21.81 -4.31
CA TYR A 74 0.36 22.26 -5.69
C TYR A 74 1.58 23.15 -5.94
N ASP A 75 2.12 23.77 -4.89
CA ASP A 75 3.32 24.62 -4.98
C ASP A 75 4.63 23.83 -4.85
N LEU A 76 4.54 22.53 -4.54
CA LEU A 76 5.70 21.64 -4.50
C LEU A 76 6.45 21.66 -5.83
N VAL A 77 7.76 21.87 -5.79
CA VAL A 77 8.63 21.65 -6.95
C VAL A 77 8.76 20.15 -7.15
N TRP A 78 8.16 19.64 -8.23
CA TRP A 78 8.24 18.25 -8.66
C TRP A 78 9.60 17.94 -9.31
N ALA A 79 10.06 18.86 -10.17
CA ALA A 79 11.36 18.78 -10.82
C ALA A 79 11.93 20.16 -11.09
N ASP A 80 13.25 20.30 -10.96
CA ASP A 80 14.01 21.48 -11.38
C ASP A 80 14.98 21.06 -12.48
N GLY A 81 14.67 21.45 -13.71
CA GLY A 81 15.34 20.94 -14.91
C GLY A 81 15.78 22.04 -15.88
N PRO A 82 16.39 21.65 -17.02
CA PRO A 82 16.90 22.60 -18.01
C PRO A 82 15.82 23.50 -18.65
N PHE A 83 14.55 23.14 -18.50
CA PHE A 83 13.40 23.89 -19.00
C PHE A 83 12.69 24.70 -17.91
N GLY A 84 13.29 24.82 -16.73
CA GLY A 84 12.72 25.49 -15.57
C GLY A 84 12.12 24.54 -14.54
N LYS A 85 11.49 25.13 -13.53
CA LYS A 85 10.79 24.42 -12.47
C LYS A 85 9.44 23.92 -12.96
N VAL A 86 9.14 22.67 -12.62
CA VAL A 86 7.81 22.06 -12.78
C VAL A 86 7.26 21.83 -11.40
N THR A 87 6.06 22.33 -11.13
CA THR A 87 5.38 22.14 -9.85
C THR A 87 4.48 20.89 -9.88
N TYR A 88 4.09 20.38 -8.72
CA TYR A 88 3.08 19.33 -8.59
C TYR A 88 1.75 19.80 -9.19
N GLY A 89 1.42 21.10 -9.03
CA GLY A 89 0.25 21.72 -9.65
C GLY A 89 0.25 21.60 -11.17
N ASP A 90 1.39 21.87 -11.82
CA ASP A 90 1.54 21.73 -13.28
C ASP A 90 1.26 20.30 -13.78
N VAL A 91 1.53 19.30 -12.94
CA VAL A 91 1.40 17.88 -13.31
C VAL A 91 0.02 17.30 -12.94
N PHE A 92 -0.48 17.61 -11.74
CA PHE A 92 -1.61 16.89 -11.14
C PHE A 92 -2.85 17.75 -10.86
N HIS A 93 -2.78 19.07 -10.88
CA HIS A 93 -3.97 19.89 -10.54
C HIS A 93 -5.14 19.63 -11.50
N GLN A 94 -4.87 19.55 -12.81
CA GLN A 94 -5.91 19.19 -13.78
C GLN A 94 -6.48 17.79 -13.50
N ASN A 95 -5.62 16.80 -13.22
CA ASN A 95 -6.05 15.45 -12.89
C ASN A 95 -6.96 15.43 -11.64
N GLU A 96 -6.59 16.14 -10.57
CA GLU A 96 -7.40 16.21 -9.35
C GLU A 96 -8.79 16.81 -9.59
N VAL A 97 -8.87 17.89 -10.38
CA VAL A 97 -10.14 18.52 -10.76
C VAL A 97 -11.00 17.56 -11.57
N GLU A 98 -10.44 16.94 -12.61
CA GLU A 98 -11.17 16.02 -13.49
C GLU A 98 -11.61 14.75 -12.76
N GLN A 99 -10.72 14.13 -11.97
CA GLN A 99 -11.04 12.93 -11.18
C GLN A 99 -12.09 13.22 -10.12
N SER A 100 -12.00 14.34 -9.41
CA SER A 100 -13.03 14.74 -8.44
C SER A 100 -14.39 14.92 -9.12
N THR A 101 -14.42 15.64 -10.25
CA THR A 101 -15.66 15.87 -11.01
C THR A 101 -16.25 14.54 -11.48
N TYR A 102 -15.43 13.63 -11.99
CA TYR A 102 -15.88 12.29 -12.37
C TYR A 102 -16.42 11.51 -11.16
N ASN A 103 -15.63 11.37 -10.10
CA ASN A 103 -15.95 10.56 -8.92
C ASN A 103 -17.21 11.02 -8.21
N PHE A 104 -17.45 12.34 -8.12
CA PHE A 104 -18.57 12.90 -7.38
C PHE A 104 -19.80 13.19 -8.24
N GLU A 105 -19.67 13.41 -9.54
CA GLU A 105 -20.78 13.92 -10.37
C GLU A 105 -21.12 12.99 -11.54
N HIS A 106 -20.11 12.51 -12.27
CA HIS A 106 -20.32 11.89 -13.59
C HIS A 106 -20.11 10.37 -13.67
N ALA A 107 -19.56 9.73 -12.63
CA ALA A 107 -19.36 8.28 -12.63
C ALA A 107 -20.69 7.55 -12.89
N ASN A 108 -20.72 6.64 -13.86
CA ASN A 108 -21.92 5.92 -14.28
C ASN A 108 -22.30 4.87 -13.24
N VAL A 109 -23.18 5.25 -12.32
CA VAL A 109 -23.60 4.45 -11.17
C VAL A 109 -24.17 3.09 -11.58
N ASP A 110 -25.08 3.06 -12.56
CA ASP A 110 -25.71 1.81 -13.02
C ASP A 110 -24.65 0.82 -13.53
N LYS A 111 -23.71 1.32 -14.35
CA LYS A 111 -22.63 0.48 -14.85
C LYS A 111 -21.67 0.04 -13.75
N LEU A 112 -21.39 0.89 -12.77
CA LEU A 112 -20.52 0.54 -11.65
C LEU A 112 -21.13 -0.57 -10.80
N PHE A 113 -22.44 -0.61 -10.59
CA PHE A 113 -23.09 -1.75 -9.94
C PHE A 113 -22.91 -3.05 -10.73
N GLU A 114 -23.15 -3.03 -12.03
CA GLU A 114 -22.91 -4.20 -12.90
C GLU A 114 -21.45 -4.66 -12.85
N LEU A 115 -20.50 -3.72 -12.90
CA LEU A 115 -19.08 -4.03 -12.85
C LEU A 115 -18.67 -4.64 -11.51
N PHE A 116 -19.20 -4.12 -10.39
CA PHE A 116 -18.94 -4.70 -9.08
C PHE A 116 -19.38 -6.16 -9.03
N ASP A 117 -20.60 -6.46 -9.47
CA ASP A 117 -21.15 -7.82 -9.47
C ASP A 117 -20.35 -8.74 -10.43
N PHE A 118 -19.94 -8.22 -11.60
CA PHE A 118 -19.06 -8.94 -12.50
C PHE A 118 -17.70 -9.26 -11.85
N TYR A 119 -17.01 -8.28 -11.27
CA TYR A 119 -15.71 -8.52 -10.65
C TYR A 119 -15.81 -9.46 -9.45
N GLU A 120 -16.87 -9.37 -8.64
CA GLU A 120 -17.11 -10.31 -7.55
C GLU A 120 -17.30 -11.73 -8.06
N SER A 121 -18.18 -11.93 -9.05
CA SER A 121 -18.47 -13.25 -9.61
C SER A 121 -17.25 -13.87 -10.30
N GLU A 122 -16.46 -13.06 -11.02
CA GLU A 122 -15.24 -13.51 -11.68
C GLU A 122 -14.14 -13.86 -10.67
N ALA A 123 -13.99 -13.05 -9.61
CA ALA A 123 -13.07 -13.37 -8.51
C ALA A 123 -13.40 -14.74 -7.88
N LYS A 124 -14.69 -15.00 -7.63
CA LYS A 124 -15.18 -16.30 -7.09
C LYS A 124 -14.90 -17.43 -8.06
N ARG A 125 -15.30 -17.28 -9.33
CA ARG A 125 -15.10 -18.30 -10.38
C ARG A 125 -13.62 -18.72 -10.49
N LEU A 126 -12.69 -17.76 -10.44
CA LEU A 126 -11.24 -18.02 -10.53
C LEU A 126 -10.68 -18.78 -9.33
N ILE A 127 -11.26 -18.61 -8.14
CA ILE A 127 -10.90 -19.37 -6.93
C ILE A 127 -11.53 -20.76 -6.94
N GLU A 128 -12.71 -20.92 -7.53
CA GLU A 128 -13.47 -22.18 -7.59
C GLU A 128 -13.01 -23.15 -8.70
N LEU A 129 -12.04 -22.76 -9.53
CA LEU A 129 -11.42 -23.64 -10.52
C LEU A 129 -10.74 -24.85 -9.84
N ASP A 130 -10.69 -25.99 -10.53
CA ASP A 130 -9.92 -27.18 -10.09
C ASP A 130 -8.47 -26.83 -9.75
N GLN A 131 -7.90 -25.88 -10.49
CA GLN A 131 -6.66 -25.19 -10.17
C GLN A 131 -6.93 -23.71 -9.93
N PRO A 132 -7.04 -23.28 -8.66
CA PRO A 132 -7.32 -21.88 -8.32
C PRO A 132 -6.26 -20.92 -8.86
N LEU A 133 -6.70 -19.74 -9.30
CA LEU A 133 -5.84 -18.68 -9.83
C LEU A 133 -5.88 -17.45 -8.88
N PRO A 134 -5.14 -17.46 -7.76
CA PRO A 134 -5.24 -16.42 -6.73
C PRO A 134 -4.76 -15.05 -7.20
N LEU A 135 -3.71 -14.96 -8.02
CA LEU A 135 -3.20 -13.67 -8.50
C LEU A 135 -4.19 -12.98 -9.46
N PRO A 136 -4.72 -13.63 -10.51
CA PRO A 136 -5.81 -13.05 -11.31
C PRO A 136 -7.07 -12.74 -10.50
N SER A 137 -7.43 -13.59 -9.53
CA SER A 137 -8.58 -13.32 -8.65
C SER A 137 -8.35 -12.07 -7.81
N TYR A 138 -7.13 -11.85 -7.30
CA TYR A 138 -6.77 -10.65 -6.56
C TYR A 138 -6.97 -9.36 -7.39
N GLU A 139 -6.62 -9.38 -8.68
CA GLU A 139 -6.88 -8.24 -9.56
C GLU A 139 -8.37 -7.91 -9.66
N MET A 140 -9.25 -8.92 -9.66
CA MET A 140 -10.70 -8.70 -9.63
C MET A 140 -11.15 -8.12 -8.28
N VAL A 141 -10.55 -8.52 -7.16
CA VAL A 141 -10.81 -7.92 -5.84
C VAL A 141 -10.43 -6.44 -5.81
N LEU A 142 -9.27 -6.09 -6.36
CA LEU A 142 -8.82 -4.69 -6.48
C LEU A 142 -9.81 -3.86 -7.31
N LYS A 143 -10.27 -4.40 -8.44
CA LYS A 143 -11.28 -3.75 -9.28
C LYS A 143 -12.61 -3.59 -8.54
N ALA A 144 -13.10 -4.64 -7.87
CA ALA A 144 -14.32 -4.56 -7.06
C ALA A 144 -14.20 -3.53 -5.95
N SER A 145 -13.08 -3.49 -5.22
CA SER A 145 -12.83 -2.51 -4.16
C SER A 145 -12.81 -1.08 -4.70
N HIS A 146 -12.16 -0.84 -5.84
CA HIS A 146 -12.13 0.48 -6.47
C HIS A 146 -13.52 0.90 -6.97
N THR A 147 -14.25 0.00 -7.64
CA THR A 147 -15.62 0.23 -8.08
C THR A 147 -16.55 0.55 -6.91
N PHE A 148 -16.39 -0.12 -5.77
CA PHE A 148 -17.09 0.21 -4.53
C PHE A 148 -16.78 1.64 -4.06
N ASN A 149 -15.51 2.05 -4.07
CA ASN A 149 -15.12 3.42 -3.69
C ASN A 149 -15.77 4.47 -4.60
N LEU A 150 -15.88 4.22 -5.91
CA LEU A 150 -16.58 5.12 -6.84
C LEU A 150 -18.08 5.20 -6.55
N LEU A 151 -18.73 4.07 -6.27
CA LEU A 151 -20.15 4.04 -5.89
C LEU A 151 -20.40 4.79 -4.58
N ASP A 152 -19.49 4.64 -3.61
CA ASP A 152 -19.54 5.33 -2.32
C ASP A 152 -19.31 6.85 -2.48
N ALA A 153 -18.35 7.27 -3.29
CA ALA A 153 -18.11 8.67 -3.63
C ALA A 153 -19.31 9.32 -4.33
N ARG A 154 -19.97 8.58 -5.24
CA ARG A 154 -21.24 9.01 -5.86
C ARG A 154 -22.43 9.05 -4.91
N ARG A 155 -22.25 8.60 -3.67
CA ARG A 155 -23.31 8.44 -2.64
C ARG A 155 -24.45 7.55 -3.12
N ALA A 156 -24.14 6.57 -3.98
CA ALA A 156 -25.10 5.63 -4.55
C ALA A 156 -25.44 4.49 -3.58
N ILE A 157 -24.66 4.30 -2.52
CA ILE A 157 -24.81 3.24 -1.54
C ILE A 157 -25.28 3.84 -0.21
N SER A 158 -26.33 3.28 0.40
CA SER A 158 -26.78 3.69 1.74
C SER A 158 -25.80 3.22 2.82
N VAL A 159 -25.83 3.84 4.00
CA VAL A 159 -24.95 3.43 5.14
C VAL A 159 -25.08 1.94 5.47
N THR A 160 -26.31 1.40 5.44
CA THR A 160 -26.57 -0.02 5.68
C THR A 160 -26.00 -0.90 4.56
N ALA A 161 -26.18 -0.50 3.30
CA ALA A 161 -25.66 -1.24 2.15
C ALA A 161 -24.11 -1.20 2.12
N ARG A 162 -23.49 -0.10 2.55
CA ARG A 162 -22.02 0.05 2.59
C ARG A 162 -21.36 -1.08 3.38
N GLN A 163 -21.91 -1.43 4.54
CA GLN A 163 -21.39 -2.54 5.36
C GLN A 163 -21.48 -3.90 4.63
N GLN A 164 -22.52 -4.11 3.83
CA GLN A 164 -22.66 -5.33 3.02
C GLN A 164 -21.61 -5.38 1.91
N TYR A 165 -21.36 -4.28 1.21
CA TYR A 165 -20.30 -4.22 0.19
C TYR A 165 -18.92 -4.45 0.79
N ILE A 166 -18.62 -3.85 1.95
CA ILE A 166 -17.36 -4.10 2.68
C ILE A 166 -17.20 -5.60 2.98
N LEU A 167 -18.25 -6.25 3.49
CA LEU A 167 -18.23 -7.69 3.80
C LEU A 167 -18.04 -8.55 2.53
N ARG A 168 -18.64 -8.16 1.40
CA ARG A 168 -18.47 -8.84 0.11
C ARG A 168 -17.01 -8.79 -0.34
N VAL A 169 -16.40 -7.61 -0.37
CA VAL A 169 -14.97 -7.45 -0.72
C VAL A 169 -14.08 -8.22 0.26
N ARG A 170 -14.36 -8.13 1.56
CA ARG A 170 -13.64 -8.88 2.60
C ARG A 170 -13.67 -10.38 2.38
N THR A 171 -14.83 -10.92 2.01
CA THR A 171 -14.99 -12.36 1.74
C THR A 171 -14.10 -12.79 0.57
N LEU A 172 -14.06 -11.99 -0.51
CA LEU A 172 -13.17 -12.27 -1.64
C LEU A 172 -11.69 -12.19 -1.24
N ALA A 173 -11.28 -11.12 -0.54
CA ALA A 173 -9.91 -10.91 -0.10
C ALA A 173 -9.41 -12.08 0.77
N ARG A 174 -10.24 -12.56 1.70
CA ARG A 174 -9.93 -13.74 2.52
C ARG A 174 -9.75 -15.01 1.68
N ALA A 175 -10.65 -15.25 0.73
CA ALA A 175 -10.57 -16.44 -0.13
C ALA A 175 -9.30 -16.42 -1.00
N VAL A 176 -8.97 -15.25 -1.56
CA VAL A 176 -7.74 -15.04 -2.33
C VAL A 176 -6.50 -15.26 -1.47
N ALA A 177 -6.46 -14.69 -0.26
CA ALA A 177 -5.33 -14.85 0.65
C ALA A 177 -5.10 -16.32 1.02
N GLN A 178 -6.17 -17.06 1.32
CA GLN A 178 -6.09 -18.50 1.61
C GLN A 178 -5.60 -19.31 0.41
N ALA A 179 -6.16 -19.05 -0.78
CA ALA A 179 -5.74 -19.72 -2.01
C ALA A 179 -4.28 -19.43 -2.35
N TYR A 180 -3.83 -18.18 -2.15
CA TYR A 180 -2.44 -17.79 -2.34
C TYR A 180 -1.52 -18.51 -1.35
N LEU A 181 -1.86 -18.51 -0.05
CA LEU A 181 -1.08 -19.21 0.98
C LEU A 181 -0.92 -20.70 0.64
N LEU A 182 -2.00 -21.37 0.24
CA LEU A 182 -1.97 -22.78 -0.16
C LEU A 182 -1.13 -23.00 -1.43
N ALA A 183 -1.21 -22.09 -2.41
CA ALA A 183 -0.36 -22.14 -3.61
C ALA A 183 1.13 -22.01 -3.25
N ARG A 184 1.49 -21.13 -2.31
CA ARG A 184 2.87 -21.00 -1.80
C ARG A 184 3.30 -22.21 -0.98
N ALA A 185 2.41 -22.79 -0.19
CA ALA A 185 2.67 -24.00 0.59
C ALA A 185 2.99 -25.21 -0.31
N LYS A 186 2.29 -25.37 -1.45
CA LYS A 186 2.59 -26.42 -2.45
C LYS A 186 4.00 -26.30 -3.03
N LEU A 187 4.56 -25.10 -3.06
CA LEU A 187 5.93 -24.83 -3.50
C LEU A 187 6.95 -24.90 -2.35
N GLY A 188 6.52 -25.21 -1.13
CA GLY A 188 7.38 -25.27 0.06
C GLY A 188 7.87 -23.91 0.54
N PHE A 189 7.14 -22.81 0.29
CA PHE A 189 7.51 -21.45 0.70
C PHE A 189 8.95 -21.04 0.32
N PRO A 190 9.30 -21.03 -0.99
CA PRO A 190 10.71 -20.95 -1.42
C PRO A 190 11.45 -19.65 -1.05
N MET A 191 10.75 -18.63 -0.56
CA MET A 191 11.30 -17.32 -0.14
C MET A 191 11.01 -16.99 1.34
N ALA A 192 10.41 -17.92 2.09
CA ALA A 192 10.08 -17.76 3.50
C ALA A 192 10.60 -18.98 4.26
N THR A 193 11.92 -19.05 4.40
CA THR A 193 12.57 -20.13 5.14
C THR A 193 12.20 -20.04 6.64
N PRO A 194 12.24 -21.15 7.39
CA PRO A 194 11.86 -21.15 8.81
C PRO A 194 12.70 -20.21 9.70
N ASP A 195 13.91 -19.87 9.27
CA ASP A 195 14.86 -18.95 9.90
C ASP A 195 14.68 -17.48 9.49
N LEU A 196 13.72 -17.17 8.61
CA LEU A 196 13.41 -15.78 8.24
C LEU A 196 12.68 -15.06 9.40
N HIS A 197 13.43 -14.26 10.15
CA HIS A 197 12.91 -13.53 11.31
C HIS A 197 12.58 -12.05 11.03
N PHE A 198 13.17 -11.47 9.98
CA PHE A 198 12.99 -10.06 9.64
C PHE A 198 13.05 -9.86 8.13
N LEU A 199 11.98 -9.27 7.58
CA LEU A 199 11.88 -8.90 6.18
C LEU A 199 11.48 -7.44 6.09
N VAL A 200 12.18 -6.68 5.26
CA VAL A 200 11.79 -5.31 4.91
C VAL A 200 11.61 -5.24 3.41
N GLU A 201 10.42 -4.83 2.99
CA GLU A 201 10.10 -4.54 1.60
C GLU A 201 9.89 -3.04 1.46
N LEU A 202 10.57 -2.43 0.49
CA LEU A 202 10.39 -1.03 0.13
C LEU A 202 9.86 -0.97 -1.30
N GLY A 203 8.67 -0.41 -1.50
CA GLY A 203 8.13 -0.15 -2.83
C GLY A 203 8.95 0.95 -3.53
N THR A 204 9.70 0.58 -4.56
CA THR A 204 10.60 1.50 -5.28
C THR A 204 10.02 1.98 -6.61
N GLU A 205 8.71 2.24 -6.66
CA GLU A 205 7.92 2.30 -7.91
C GLU A 205 8.52 3.16 -9.03
N GLU A 206 9.25 4.22 -8.66
CA GLU A 206 9.86 5.20 -9.58
C GLU A 206 11.40 5.25 -9.50
N LEU A 207 12.07 4.25 -8.91
CA LEU A 207 13.54 4.25 -8.85
C LEU A 207 14.16 3.87 -10.20
N PRO A 208 15.22 4.58 -10.65
CA PRO A 208 15.94 4.22 -11.86
C PRO A 208 16.49 2.79 -11.75
N PRO A 209 16.25 1.89 -12.73
CA PRO A 209 16.72 0.51 -12.67
C PRO A 209 18.23 0.39 -12.44
N LYS A 210 19.01 1.34 -12.98
CA LYS A 210 20.48 1.39 -12.84
C LYS A 210 20.94 1.75 -11.43
N ALA A 211 20.12 2.45 -10.65
CA ALA A 211 20.44 2.85 -9.28
C ALA A 211 19.98 1.81 -8.24
N LEU A 212 19.12 0.87 -8.65
CA LEU A 212 18.39 0.02 -7.73
C LEU A 212 19.31 -0.87 -6.87
N ASN A 213 20.31 -1.53 -7.46
CA ASN A 213 21.25 -2.36 -6.69
C ASN A 213 22.03 -1.54 -5.67
N THR A 214 22.57 -0.39 -6.08
CA THR A 214 23.32 0.50 -5.18
C THR A 214 22.47 1.00 -4.03
N LEU A 215 21.21 1.36 -4.30
CA LEU A 215 20.27 1.83 -3.27
C LEU A 215 19.87 0.69 -2.33
N ALA A 216 19.68 -0.52 -2.86
CA ALA A 216 19.35 -1.70 -2.06
C ALA A 216 20.51 -2.09 -1.12
N GLU A 217 21.76 -2.08 -1.62
CA GLU A 217 22.96 -2.31 -0.80
C GLU A 217 23.15 -1.22 0.26
N ALA A 218 22.95 0.05 -0.10
CA ALA A 218 23.03 1.16 0.85
C ALA A 218 21.96 1.04 1.95
N PHE A 219 20.74 0.65 1.58
CA PHE A 219 19.67 0.39 2.53
C PHE A 219 20.02 -0.75 3.47
N LEU A 220 20.50 -1.89 2.96
CA LEU A 220 20.93 -3.01 3.77
C LEU A 220 22.05 -2.62 4.74
N ALA A 221 23.05 -1.85 4.27
CA ALA A 221 24.13 -1.36 5.12
C ALA A 221 23.63 -0.43 6.24
N GLY A 222 22.62 0.40 5.95
CA GLY A 222 21.95 1.25 6.93
C GLY A 222 21.24 0.44 8.02
N ILE A 223 20.46 -0.58 7.63
CA ILE A 223 19.78 -1.49 8.55
C ILE A 223 20.80 -2.23 9.42
N ASP A 224 21.86 -2.80 8.83
CA ASP A 224 22.92 -3.50 9.56
C ASP A 224 23.56 -2.60 10.63
N LYS A 225 23.95 -1.38 10.25
CA LYS A 225 24.51 -0.41 11.20
C LYS A 225 23.52 -0.06 12.32
N GLY A 226 22.24 0.09 11.99
CA GLY A 226 21.17 0.36 12.96
C GLY A 226 21.00 -0.78 13.97
N LEU A 227 20.94 -2.03 13.50
CA LEU A 227 20.84 -3.22 14.34
C LEU A 227 22.05 -3.35 15.26
N GLN A 228 23.26 -3.15 14.74
CA GLN A 228 24.49 -3.18 15.54
C GLN A 228 24.50 -2.09 16.62
N ALA A 229 24.07 -0.86 16.29
CA ALA A 229 23.97 0.23 17.27
C ALA A 229 22.93 -0.06 18.36
N ALA A 230 21.87 -0.81 18.04
CA ALA A 230 20.87 -1.27 18.99
C ALA A 230 21.31 -2.53 19.78
N GLY A 231 22.49 -3.08 19.51
CA GLY A 231 23.00 -4.29 20.17
C GLY A 231 22.33 -5.60 19.71
N LEU A 232 21.72 -5.62 18.53
CA LEU A 232 21.03 -6.78 17.96
C LEU A 232 21.96 -7.53 16.99
N SER A 233 22.18 -8.83 17.25
CA SER A 233 22.96 -9.72 16.38
C SER A 233 22.07 -10.52 15.45
N PHE A 234 22.57 -10.86 14.26
CA PHE A 234 21.91 -11.74 13.29
C PHE A 234 22.93 -12.67 12.61
N GLU A 235 22.46 -13.81 12.07
CA GLU A 235 23.33 -14.82 11.45
C GLU A 235 23.64 -14.52 9.99
N SER A 236 22.64 -14.07 9.23
CA SER A 236 22.77 -13.77 7.80
C SER A 236 21.93 -12.57 7.40
N LYS A 237 22.30 -11.96 6.27
CA LYS A 237 21.55 -10.87 5.63
C LYS A 237 21.55 -11.06 4.13
N THR A 238 20.40 -10.82 3.52
CA THR A 238 20.22 -10.92 2.07
C THR A 238 19.41 -9.73 1.59
N VAL A 239 19.78 -9.18 0.44
CA VAL A 239 19.02 -8.11 -0.21
C VAL A 239 18.59 -8.57 -1.60
N TYR A 240 17.34 -8.27 -1.92
CA TYR A 240 16.77 -8.46 -3.25
C TYR A 240 16.31 -7.11 -3.77
N ALA A 241 16.51 -6.88 -5.07
CA ALA A 241 16.03 -5.66 -5.71
C ALA A 241 15.53 -6.03 -7.11
N ALA A 242 14.25 -5.75 -7.37
CA ALA A 242 13.62 -6.04 -8.64
C ALA A 242 13.02 -4.74 -9.20
N PRO A 243 13.39 -4.30 -10.42
CA PRO A 243 12.76 -3.14 -11.02
C PRO A 243 11.31 -3.47 -11.39
N ARG A 244 10.37 -2.58 -11.05
CA ARG A 244 8.95 -2.77 -11.42
C ARG A 244 8.72 -2.72 -12.93
N ARG A 245 9.55 -1.96 -13.66
CA ARG A 245 9.55 -1.88 -15.12
C ARG A 245 10.91 -2.34 -15.63
N LEU A 246 10.94 -3.39 -16.44
CA LEU A 246 12.08 -3.70 -17.29
C LEU A 246 12.12 -2.62 -18.37
N ALA A 247 13.04 -1.66 -18.24
CA ALA A 247 13.29 -0.65 -19.27
C ALA A 247 14.01 -1.29 -20.47
#